data_AF-A0A4X2LSD7-F1
#
_entry.id   AF-A0A4X2LSD7-F1
#
_cell.length_a   1.000
_cell.length_b   1.000
_cell.length_c   1.000
_cell.angle_alpha   90.00
_cell.angle_beta   90.00
_cell.angle_gamma   90.00
#
_symmetry.space_group_name_H-M   'P 1'
#
loop_
_entity.id
_entity.type
_entity.pdbx_description
1 polymer ?
#
loop_
_entity_poly.entity_id
_entity_poly.type
_entity_poly.pdbx_seq_one_letter_code
_entity_poly.pdbx_strand_id
1 'polypeptide(L)'
;MAAAYLDPNLNHAPSSSTKTHLSTGMERSPGAMERVLKVFHYFENSSEPTTWASIIRHGDATDVRGIIQKIVDSHKVKHVACYGFRLSHLRSEEVHWLHLDMGVSNVREKYELAHPPEEWK
;
A
#
# COMPACT_ATOMS: atom_id res chain seq x y z
N MET A 1 72.14 -23.75 -9.04
CA MET A 1 71.10 -24.66 -9.58
C MET A 1 69.76 -24.07 -9.12
N ALA A 2 69.02 -23.33 -9.96
CA ALA A 2 68.02 -23.83 -10.92
C ALA A 2 67.08 -24.88 -10.29
N ALA A 3 65.76 -24.88 -10.39
CA ALA A 3 64.70 -23.96 -10.78
C ALA A 3 63.40 -24.66 -10.32
N ALA A 4 62.35 -23.95 -9.92
CA ALA A 4 61.01 -24.51 -9.91
C ALA A 4 60.06 -23.47 -10.49
N TYR A 5 59.74 -23.67 -11.76
CA TYR A 5 58.66 -23.02 -12.47
C TYR A 5 57.32 -23.38 -11.81
N LEU A 6 56.42 -22.40 -11.66
CA LEU A 6 55.12 -22.35 -12.35
C LEU A 6 54.38 -21.04 -11.98
N ASP A 7 54.06 -20.27 -13.03
CA ASP A 7 53.17 -19.10 -13.13
C ASP A 7 51.79 -19.59 -13.65
N PRO A 8 50.75 -18.76 -13.89
CA PRO A 8 49.97 -17.86 -13.01
C PRO A 8 48.44 -18.14 -13.11
N ASN A 9 47.63 -17.61 -12.21
CA ASN A 9 46.21 -17.31 -12.52
C ASN A 9 45.70 -16.20 -11.57
N LEU A 10 45.72 -14.95 -12.03
CA LEU A 10 44.56 -14.18 -12.52
C LEU A 10 43.56 -13.81 -11.41
N ASN A 11 43.60 -12.55 -10.95
CA ASN A 11 42.67 -11.58 -11.51
C ASN A 11 42.88 -10.16 -11.01
N HIS A 12 42.64 -9.26 -11.95
CA HIS A 12 42.61 -7.80 -11.88
C HIS A 12 41.73 -7.23 -10.75
N ALA A 13 42.21 -6.11 -10.19
CA ALA A 13 41.46 -5.08 -9.46
C ALA A 13 40.40 -4.39 -10.38
N PRO A 14 39.61 -3.36 -9.97
CA PRO A 14 39.59 -2.63 -8.69
C PRO A 14 38.19 -2.23 -8.13
N SER A 15 38.20 -1.79 -6.88
CA SER A 15 37.33 -0.79 -6.21
C SER A 15 35.90 -0.55 -6.72
N SER A 16 34.91 -0.80 -5.87
CA SER A 16 33.63 -0.07 -5.91
C SER A 16 33.25 0.44 -4.52
N SER A 17 32.95 1.73 -4.49
CA SER A 17 32.69 2.57 -3.34
C SER A 17 31.47 2.09 -2.54
N THR A 18 31.64 1.99 -1.23
CA THR A 18 30.55 1.78 -0.27
C THR A 18 29.65 3.02 -0.22
N LYS A 19 28.57 3.02 -1.01
CA LYS A 19 27.39 3.84 -0.70
C LYS A 19 26.61 3.14 0.40
N THR A 20 26.56 3.77 1.55
CA THR A 20 25.68 3.46 2.69
C THR A 20 24.22 3.45 2.24
N HIS A 21 23.70 2.26 1.94
CA HIS A 21 22.27 2.03 1.75
C HIS A 21 21.63 1.69 3.10
N LEU A 22 21.32 2.72 3.88
CA LEU A 22 20.35 2.58 4.96
C LEU A 22 18.94 2.61 4.35
N SER A 23 18.51 1.46 3.83
CA SER A 23 17.11 1.09 3.94
C SER A 23 17.05 -0.08 4.89
N THR A 24 16.83 0.23 6.17
CA THR A 24 16.22 -0.69 7.14
C THR A 24 14.78 -0.95 6.70
N GLY A 25 14.63 -1.67 5.59
CA GLY A 25 13.39 -2.33 5.24
C GLY A 25 13.30 -3.52 6.18
N MET A 26 12.45 -3.40 7.21
CA MET A 26 12.06 -4.53 8.03
C MET A 26 11.47 -5.58 7.07
N GLU A 27 12.25 -6.63 6.79
CA GLU A 27 11.78 -7.83 6.09
C GLU A 27 10.49 -8.27 6.80
N ARG A 28 9.36 -8.19 6.11
CA ARG A 28 8.05 -8.41 6.71
C ARG A 28 7.91 -9.86 7.09
N SER A 29 7.39 -10.11 8.29
CA SER A 29 6.97 -11.45 8.70
C SER A 29 5.95 -12.00 7.68
N PRO A 30 6.13 -13.25 7.21
CA PRO A 30 5.12 -13.94 6.43
C PRO A 30 3.81 -13.94 7.22
N GLY A 31 2.74 -13.33 6.68
CA GLY A 31 1.42 -13.26 7.32
C GLY A 31 0.96 -11.88 7.78
N ALA A 32 1.77 -10.82 7.64
CA ALA A 32 1.29 -9.46 7.90
C ALA A 32 0.26 -9.01 6.83
N MET A 33 -0.91 -8.52 7.28
CA MET A 33 -1.97 -8.01 6.38
C MET A 33 -1.39 -7.06 5.33
N GLU A 34 -1.75 -7.27 4.07
CA GLU A 34 -1.35 -6.39 2.98
C GLU A 34 -2.00 -5.02 3.20
N ARG A 35 -1.20 -4.00 3.50
CA ARG A 35 -1.68 -2.63 3.80
C ARG A 35 -1.93 -1.80 2.54
N VAL A 36 -2.70 -2.38 1.63
CA VAL A 36 -3.13 -1.76 0.38
C VAL A 36 -4.65 -1.79 0.35
N LEU A 37 -5.25 -0.63 0.08
CA LEU A 37 -6.69 -0.48 -0.05
C LEU A 37 -7.04 -0.02 -1.46
N LYS A 38 -8.00 -0.68 -2.10
CA LYS A 38 -8.62 -0.19 -3.33
C LYS A 38 -9.86 0.62 -2.96
N VAL A 39 -9.85 1.92 -3.22
CA VAL A 39 -10.95 2.83 -2.90
C VAL A 39 -11.61 3.31 -4.17
N PHE A 40 -12.86 2.91 -4.39
CA PHE A 40 -13.64 3.38 -5.53
C PHE A 40 -14.13 4.81 -5.31
N HIS A 41 -14.20 5.59 -6.39
CA HIS A 41 -14.59 6.99 -6.33
C HIS A 41 -15.23 7.45 -7.64
N TYR A 42 -15.79 8.66 -7.62
CA TYR A 42 -16.47 9.26 -8.76
C TYR A 42 -15.66 10.35 -9.48
N PHE A 43 -14.36 10.46 -9.19
CA PHE A 43 -13.47 11.31 -9.98
C PHE A 43 -13.23 10.66 -11.35
N GLU A 44 -13.66 11.36 -12.39
CA GLU A 44 -13.61 10.90 -13.79
C GLU A 44 -12.17 10.71 -14.28
N ASN A 45 -11.97 9.67 -15.09
CA ASN A 45 -10.76 9.46 -15.86
C ASN A 45 -11.11 8.72 -17.17
N SER A 46 -10.12 8.36 -17.99
CA SER A 46 -10.33 7.77 -19.32
C SER A 46 -10.79 6.30 -19.32
N SER A 47 -10.97 5.64 -18.17
CA SER A 47 -11.43 4.26 -18.06
C SER A 47 -12.94 4.16 -17.79
N GLU A 48 -13.49 2.94 -17.82
CA GLU A 48 -14.91 2.71 -17.54
C GLU A 48 -15.29 3.14 -16.10
N PRO A 49 -16.45 3.79 -15.88
CA PRO A 49 -16.84 4.31 -14.57
C PRO A 49 -16.84 3.28 -13.42
N THR A 50 -17.14 2.02 -13.72
CA THR A 50 -17.14 0.92 -12.74
C THR A 50 -15.74 0.60 -12.19
N THR A 51 -14.69 1.07 -12.86
CA THR A 51 -13.29 0.80 -12.54
C THR A 51 -12.57 1.97 -11.87
N TRP A 52 -13.22 3.13 -11.74
CA TRP A 52 -12.63 4.32 -11.13
C TRP A 52 -12.31 4.07 -9.65
N ALA A 53 -11.03 3.92 -9.36
CA ALA A 53 -10.52 3.66 -8.03
C ALA A 53 -9.08 4.12 -7.85
N SER A 54 -8.72 4.40 -6.61
CA SER A 54 -7.36 4.68 -6.16
C SER A 54 -6.81 3.50 -5.36
N ILE A 55 -5.57 3.09 -5.63
CA ILE A 55 -4.86 2.05 -4.87
C ILE A 55 -3.96 2.73 -3.85
N ILE A 56 -4.27 2.58 -2.56
CA ILE A 56 -3.66 3.36 -1.48
C ILE A 56 -2.90 2.43 -0.54
N ARG A 57 -1.59 2.63 -0.48
CA ARG A 57 -0.74 2.10 0.60
C ARG A 57 -0.94 2.92 1.86
N HIS A 58 -1.15 2.26 3.00
CA HIS A 58 -1.36 2.90 4.31
C HIS A 58 -0.48 2.27 5.41
N GLY A 59 -0.34 2.98 6.53
CA GLY A 59 0.30 2.48 7.75
C GLY A 59 -0.73 1.99 8.78
N ASP A 60 -0.25 1.49 9.92
CA ASP A 60 -1.11 0.97 10.99
C ASP A 60 -1.91 2.08 11.69
N ALA A 61 -1.32 3.28 11.82
CA ALA A 61 -1.97 4.44 12.43
C ALA A 61 -2.80 5.27 11.44
N THR A 62 -2.92 4.85 10.18
CA THR A 62 -3.71 5.61 9.19
C THR A 62 -5.20 5.46 9.50
N ASP A 63 -5.89 6.59 9.65
CA ASP A 63 -7.33 6.66 9.84
C ASP A 63 -8.07 6.92 8.51
N VAL A 64 -9.39 6.80 8.56
CA VAL A 64 -10.28 7.04 7.41
C VAL A 64 -10.10 8.45 6.86
N ARG A 65 -9.92 9.46 7.73
CA ARG A 65 -9.62 10.84 7.36
C ARG A 65 -8.39 10.92 6.45
N GLY A 66 -7.30 10.25 6.81
CA GLY A 66 -6.08 10.23 6.02
C GLY A 66 -6.26 9.61 4.62
N ILE A 67 -7.11 8.60 4.50
CA ILE A 67 -7.45 8.00 3.19
C ILE A 67 -8.24 8.98 2.33
N ILE A 68 -9.30 9.58 2.87
CA ILE A 68 -10.13 10.57 2.16
C ILE A 68 -9.23 11.73 1.70
N GLN A 69 -8.45 12.31 2.62
CA GLN A 69 -7.58 13.45 2.35
C GLN A 69 -6.63 13.16 1.18
N LYS A 70 -6.00 11.99 1.17
CA LYS A 70 -5.08 11.58 0.11
C LYS A 70 -5.73 11.52 -1.28
N ILE A 71 -6.97 11.03 -1.37
CA ILE A 71 -7.70 10.96 -2.65
C ILE A 71 -8.07 12.38 -3.10
N VAL A 72 -8.77 13.13 -2.25
CA VAL A 72 -9.32 14.43 -2.62
C VAL A 72 -8.25 15.48 -2.93
N ASP A 73 -7.09 15.41 -2.27
CA ASP A 73 -5.93 16.27 -2.57
C ASP A 73 -5.36 16.01 -3.96
N SER A 74 -5.31 14.74 -4.39
CA SER A 74 -4.83 14.39 -5.74
C SER A 74 -5.71 15.00 -6.84
N HIS A 75 -7.00 15.23 -6.53
CA HIS A 75 -7.98 15.86 -7.40
C HIS A 75 -8.18 17.36 -7.11
N LYS A 76 -7.36 17.96 -6.24
CA LYS A 76 -7.37 19.39 -5.89
C LYS A 76 -8.75 19.90 -5.42
N VAL A 77 -9.48 19.06 -4.70
CA VAL A 77 -10.82 19.37 -4.19
C VAL A 77 -10.74 20.42 -3.07
N LYS A 78 -11.63 21.42 -3.10
CA LYS A 78 -11.72 22.44 -2.04
C LYS A 78 -12.66 22.05 -0.90
N HIS A 79 -13.78 21.41 -1.21
CA HIS A 79 -14.82 21.07 -0.23
C HIS A 79 -14.60 19.68 0.39
N VAL A 80 -13.45 19.49 1.03
CA VAL A 80 -13.03 18.20 1.60
C VAL A 80 -14.02 17.65 2.64
N ALA A 81 -14.63 18.53 3.44
CA ALA A 81 -15.60 18.15 4.47
C ALA A 81 -16.88 17.49 3.94
N CYS A 82 -17.13 17.53 2.63
CA CYS A 82 -18.29 16.91 1.99
C CYS A 82 -18.08 15.42 1.65
N TYR A 83 -16.88 14.87 1.87
CA TYR A 83 -16.56 13.49 1.53
C TYR A 83 -16.67 12.59 2.75
N GLY A 84 -17.28 11.43 2.56
CA GLY A 84 -17.34 10.35 3.53
C GLY A 84 -16.74 9.07 2.96
N PHE A 85 -16.63 8.05 3.82
CA PHE A 85 -16.11 6.74 3.44
C PHE A 85 -17.17 5.68 3.75
N ARG A 86 -17.55 4.90 2.75
CA ARG A 86 -18.56 3.86 2.88
C ARG A 86 -17.97 2.52 2.51
N LEU A 87 -18.21 1.52 3.35
CA LEU A 87 -17.91 0.11 3.12
C LEU A 87 -19.23 -0.60 2.82
N SER A 88 -19.27 -1.43 1.80
CA SER A 88 -20.47 -2.16 1.37
C SER A 88 -20.12 -3.62 1.10
N HIS A 89 -20.94 -4.54 1.62
CA HIS A 89 -20.80 -5.96 1.34
C HIS A 89 -21.44 -6.26 -0.03
N LEU A 90 -20.72 -6.90 -0.94
CA LEU A 90 -21.15 -7.13 -2.33
C LEU A 90 -22.22 -8.21 -2.47
N ARG A 91 -22.34 -9.10 -1.48
CA ARG A 91 -23.28 -10.23 -1.50
C ARG A 91 -24.52 -10.01 -0.64
N SER A 92 -24.67 -8.83 -0.03
CA SER A 92 -25.83 -8.48 0.79
C SER A 92 -26.15 -6.98 0.68
N GLU A 93 -27.16 -6.51 1.41
CA GLU A 93 -27.49 -5.08 1.52
C GLU A 93 -26.74 -4.37 2.67
N GLU A 94 -25.77 -5.04 3.30
CA GLU A 94 -24.99 -4.50 4.40
C GLU A 94 -24.11 -3.32 3.96
N VAL A 95 -24.26 -2.20 4.66
CA VAL A 95 -23.57 -0.94 4.38
C VAL A 95 -23.14 -0.27 5.69
N HIS A 96 -21.87 0.14 5.75
CA HIS A 96 -21.28 0.86 6.88
C HIS A 96 -20.67 2.17 6.43
N TRP A 97 -21.10 3.28 7.03
CA TRP A 97 -20.38 4.55 6.93
C TRP A 97 -19.31 4.58 8.00
N LEU A 98 -18.06 4.73 7.59
CA LEU A 98 -16.91 4.71 8.49
C LEU A 98 -16.67 6.12 9.04
N HIS A 99 -16.54 6.23 10.36
CA HIS A 99 -16.22 7.49 11.00
C HIS A 99 -14.77 7.90 10.69
N LEU A 100 -14.53 9.21 10.55
CA LEU A 100 -13.25 9.77 10.10
C LEU A 100 -12.06 9.35 10.98
N ASP A 101 -12.30 9.17 12.28
CA ASP A 101 -11.26 8.87 13.25
C ASP A 101 -11.05 7.35 13.45
N MET A 102 -11.74 6.50 12.69
CA MET A 102 -11.49 5.06 12.72
C MET A 102 -10.18 4.71 12.03
N GLY A 103 -9.35 3.89 12.68
CA GLY A 103 -8.14 3.32 12.07
C GLY A 103 -8.49 2.33 10.95
N VAL A 104 -7.85 2.47 9.79
CA VAL A 104 -8.09 1.63 8.61
C VAL A 104 -7.76 0.17 8.88
N SER A 105 -6.64 -0.10 9.56
CA SER A 105 -6.28 -1.48 9.93
C SER A 105 -7.35 -2.11 10.84
N ASN A 106 -7.83 -1.38 11.85
CA ASN A 106 -8.86 -1.87 12.76
C ASN A 106 -10.20 -2.12 12.06
N VAL A 107 -10.58 -1.25 11.11
CA VAL A 107 -11.77 -1.46 10.27
C VAL A 107 -11.62 -2.77 9.50
N ARG A 108 -10.50 -2.95 8.80
CA ARG A 108 -10.26 -4.14 7.99
C ARG A 108 -10.26 -5.40 8.84
N GLU A 109 -9.51 -5.43 9.93
CA GLU A 109 -9.53 -6.55 10.88
C GLU A 109 -10.95 -6.88 11.36
N LYS A 110 -11.76 -5.88 11.69
CA LYS A 110 -13.14 -6.11 12.14
C LYS A 110 -14.03 -6.76 11.06
N TYR A 111 -14.03 -6.22 9.85
CA TYR A 111 -14.97 -6.62 8.80
C TYR A 111 -14.49 -7.83 7.99
N GLU A 112 -13.17 -7.97 7.80
CA GLU A 112 -12.57 -9.12 7.12
C GLU A 112 -12.65 -10.41 7.96
N LEU A 113 -12.93 -10.31 9.27
CA LEU A 113 -13.26 -11.47 10.11
C LEU A 113 -14.64 -12.08 9.79
N ALA A 114 -15.59 -11.26 9.33
CA ALA A 114 -16.96 -11.71 9.04
C ALA A 114 -17.12 -12.22 7.60
N HIS A 115 -16.53 -11.49 6.65
CA HIS A 115 -16.59 -11.80 5.22
C HIS A 115 -15.21 -11.57 4.59
N PRO A 116 -14.81 -12.37 3.58
CA PRO A 116 -13.49 -12.24 2.97
C PRO A 116 -13.32 -10.88 2.24
N PRO A 117 -12.08 -10.39 2.08
CA PRO A 117 -11.82 -9.04 1.55
C PRO A 117 -12.44 -8.76 0.18
N GLU A 118 -12.49 -9.75 -0.70
CA GLU A 118 -13.07 -9.64 -2.05
C GLU A 118 -14.58 -9.42 -2.08
N GLU A 119 -15.26 -9.65 -0.95
CA GLU A 119 -16.69 -9.38 -0.81
C GLU A 119 -16.97 -7.95 -0.33
N TRP A 120 -15.94 -7.15 -0.04
CA TRP A 120 -16.09 -5.77 0.41
C TRP A 120 -15.75 -4.76 -0.67
N LYS A 121 -16.47 -3.63 -0.66
CA LYS A 121 -16.23 -2.48 -1.55
C LYS A 121 -16.35 -1.14 -0.84
#